data_AF-A0A0B7IH07-F1
#
_entry.id   AF-A0A0B7IH07-F1
#
_cell.length_a   1.000
_cell.length_b   1.000
_cell.length_c   1.000
_cell.angle_alpha   90.00
_cell.angle_beta   90.00
_cell.angle_gamma   90.00
#
_symmetry.space_group_name_H-M   'P 1'
#
loop_
_entity.id
_entity.type
_entity.pdbx_description
1 polymer ?
#
loop_
_entity_poly.entity_id
_entity_poly.type
_entity_poly.pdbx_seq_one_letter_code
_entity_poly.pdbx_strand_id
1 'polypeptide(L)'
;MTEKVFCLILGGGVVTDLGGFVAATYMRGIDFVNIPTSLLAMVDASVGGKTGVDLGNLKNQIGVISNPLGVIIDSRFLATLPAQELRSGMAEMFKHGLIHSVSYWEKMRNLKDLDISDLDSLIYDSVIIKNNIVKQDPTEKGLRKTLNFGHTLGHAIESYFLSAPHRERLLHGEAIAIGMVLAAYLSYRVCGLSRATLEEVKLVLEEYFPKINIHNQEITEILNLLRFDKKNSHGKVNFVLLQTVATPKIDCNVEENVVLDAFEYYNR
;
A
#
# COMPACT_ATOMS: atom_id res chain seq x y z
N MET A 1 -2.87 -26.04 35.25
CA MET A 1 -3.08 -25.99 33.79
C MET A 1 -3.43 -24.55 33.45
N THR A 2 -2.52 -23.81 32.83
CA THR A 2 -2.85 -22.51 32.26
C THR A 2 -3.63 -22.77 30.96
N GLU A 3 -4.89 -22.33 30.90
CA GLU A 3 -5.68 -22.40 29.67
C GLU A 3 -4.93 -21.66 28.56
N LYS A 4 -4.72 -22.32 27.42
CA LYS A 4 -4.15 -21.67 26.25
C LYS A 4 -5.21 -20.74 25.66
N VAL A 5 -4.98 -19.44 25.79
CA VAL A 5 -5.81 -18.40 25.17
C VAL A 5 -5.40 -18.26 23.71
N PHE A 6 -6.39 -18.10 22.82
CA PHE A 6 -6.22 -17.98 21.38
C PHE A 6 -7.11 -16.86 20.85
N CYS A 7 -6.60 -16.06 19.90
CA CYS A 7 -7.31 -14.90 19.37
C CYS A 7 -7.73 -15.09 17.91
N LEU A 8 -9.02 -14.93 17.63
CA LEU A 8 -9.56 -14.83 16.26
C LEU A 8 -9.82 -13.37 15.95
N ILE A 9 -9.19 -12.85 14.89
CA ILE A 9 -9.30 -11.45 14.50
C ILE A 9 -10.07 -11.36 13.19
N LEU A 10 -11.32 -10.90 13.26
CA LEU A 10 -12.24 -10.81 12.13
C LEU A 10 -12.49 -9.33 11.78
N GLY A 11 -12.01 -8.87 10.63
CA GLY A 11 -12.23 -7.49 10.19
C GLY A 11 -11.32 -7.02 9.06
N GLY A 12 -11.37 -5.72 8.76
CA GLY A 12 -10.45 -5.07 7.81
C GLY A 12 -9.06 -4.80 8.40
N GLY A 13 -8.22 -4.07 7.66
CA GLY A 13 -6.81 -3.85 8.01
C GLY A 13 -6.58 -3.25 9.40
N VAL A 14 -7.41 -2.28 9.79
CA VAL A 14 -7.36 -1.66 11.13
C VAL A 14 -7.57 -2.70 12.23
N VAL A 15 -8.51 -3.63 12.02
CA VAL A 15 -8.83 -4.68 13.01
C VAL A 15 -7.71 -5.72 13.06
N THR A 16 -7.13 -6.11 11.92
CA THR A 16 -6.01 -7.06 11.88
C THR A 16 -4.74 -6.50 12.53
N ASP A 17 -4.44 -5.21 12.32
CA ASP A 17 -3.25 -4.57 12.88
C ASP A 17 -3.39 -4.39 14.40
N LEU A 18 -4.52 -3.85 14.86
CA LEU A 18 -4.79 -3.67 16.29
C LEU A 18 -4.91 -5.03 17.00
N GLY A 19 -5.68 -5.95 16.44
CA GLY A 19 -5.88 -7.28 17.01
C GLY A 19 -4.56 -8.05 17.12
N GLY A 20 -3.72 -7.99 16.09
CA GLY A 20 -2.42 -8.64 16.09
C GLY A 20 -1.48 -8.02 17.12
N PHE A 21 -1.52 -6.69 17.29
CA PHE A 21 -0.73 -5.99 18.30
C PHE A 21 -1.19 -6.37 19.72
N VAL A 22 -2.49 -6.42 19.96
CA VAL A 22 -3.06 -6.89 21.23
C VAL A 22 -2.67 -8.34 21.49
N ALA A 23 -2.80 -9.24 20.51
CA ALA A 23 -2.41 -10.64 20.66
C ALA A 23 -0.91 -10.80 20.96
N ALA A 24 -0.05 -10.02 20.30
CA ALA A 24 1.39 -10.06 20.51
C ALA A 24 1.83 -9.49 21.87
N THR A 25 1.05 -8.60 22.48
CA THR A 25 1.40 -7.94 23.75
C THR A 25 0.69 -8.55 24.96
N TYR A 26 -0.49 -9.13 24.77
CA TYR A 26 -1.25 -9.79 25.83
C TYR A 26 -0.49 -11.01 26.36
N MET A 27 -0.28 -11.06 27.68
CA MET A 27 0.50 -12.13 28.34
C MET A 27 1.90 -12.37 27.71
N ARG A 28 2.50 -11.35 27.10
CA ARG A 28 3.76 -11.43 26.32
C ARG A 28 3.66 -12.25 25.03
N GLY A 29 2.45 -12.44 24.51
CA GLY A 29 2.18 -13.09 23.24
C GLY A 29 1.24 -14.27 23.41
N ILE A 30 0.14 -14.24 22.67
CA ILE A 30 -0.75 -15.38 22.43
C ILE A 30 -0.87 -15.65 20.93
N ASP A 31 -1.19 -16.90 20.59
CA ASP A 31 -1.43 -17.29 19.20
C ASP A 31 -2.70 -16.63 18.66
N PHE A 32 -2.67 -16.26 17.38
CA PHE A 32 -3.81 -15.65 16.71
C PHE A 32 -3.92 -16.05 15.23
N VAL A 33 -5.13 -15.90 14.68
CA VAL A 33 -5.44 -16.07 13.25
C VAL A 33 -6.18 -14.85 12.75
N ASN A 34 -5.78 -14.36 11.57
CA ASN A 34 -6.47 -13.27 10.88
C ASN A 34 -7.54 -13.84 9.94
N ILE A 35 -8.73 -13.25 9.97
CA ILE A 35 -9.85 -13.51 9.06
C ILE A 35 -10.22 -12.17 8.42
N PRO A 36 -9.48 -11.75 7.36
CA PRO A 36 -9.69 -10.45 6.74
C PRO A 36 -11.04 -10.36 6.02
N THR A 37 -11.77 -9.26 6.23
CA THR A 37 -13.10 -9.04 5.64
C THR A 37 -13.14 -7.90 4.60
N SER A 38 -12.02 -7.22 4.37
CA SER A 38 -11.86 -6.25 3.27
C SER A 38 -10.79 -6.70 2.29
N LEU A 39 -10.91 -6.30 1.02
CA LEU A 39 -9.93 -6.68 0.01
C LEU A 39 -8.52 -6.24 0.38
N LEU A 40 -8.37 -5.00 0.87
CA LEU A 40 -7.09 -4.47 1.37
C LEU A 40 -6.48 -5.37 2.45
N ALA A 41 -7.31 -5.86 3.38
CA ALA A 41 -6.83 -6.75 4.43
C ALA A 41 -6.45 -8.13 3.89
N MET A 42 -7.20 -8.65 2.92
CA MET A 42 -6.94 -9.95 2.30
C MET A 42 -5.60 -9.97 1.56
N VAL A 43 -5.31 -8.94 0.77
CA VAL A 43 -4.13 -8.92 -0.11
C VAL A 43 -2.90 -8.28 0.53
N ASP A 44 -3.09 -7.44 1.55
CA ASP A 44 -2.01 -6.68 2.17
C ASP A 44 -2.02 -6.82 3.71
N ALA A 45 -2.86 -6.10 4.45
CA ALA A 45 -2.67 -5.88 5.90
C ALA A 45 -2.56 -7.17 6.74
N SER A 46 -3.33 -8.21 6.43
CA SER A 46 -3.31 -9.46 7.20
C SER A 46 -2.06 -10.32 6.98
N VAL A 47 -1.25 -10.00 5.95
CA VAL A 47 -0.08 -10.77 5.52
C VAL A 47 1.23 -10.05 5.87
N GLY A 48 2.09 -10.75 6.60
CA GLY A 48 3.46 -10.33 6.88
C GLY A 48 3.70 -9.67 8.23
N GLY A 49 2.71 -9.73 9.13
CA GLY A 49 2.90 -9.62 10.57
C GLY A 49 3.25 -8.23 11.10
N LYS A 50 3.17 -7.17 10.28
CA LYS A 50 3.25 -5.80 10.82
C LYS A 50 1.94 -5.56 11.57
N THR A 51 2.03 -5.31 12.86
CA THR A 51 0.87 -5.05 13.72
C THR A 51 1.17 -3.80 14.54
N GLY A 52 0.16 -2.99 14.81
CA GLY A 52 0.39 -1.75 15.52
C GLY A 52 -0.83 -0.86 15.64
N VAL A 53 -0.56 0.34 16.16
CA VAL A 53 -1.53 1.40 16.38
C VAL A 53 -0.90 2.75 16.05
N ASP A 54 -1.77 3.71 15.75
CA ASP A 54 -1.38 5.10 15.54
C ASP A 54 -1.03 5.79 16.87
N LEU A 55 -0.13 6.79 16.81
CA LEU A 55 0.20 7.66 17.93
C LEU A 55 -0.19 9.10 17.59
N GLY A 56 -1.39 9.52 18.01
CA GLY A 56 -1.96 10.80 17.60
C GLY A 56 -2.20 10.83 16.09
N ASN A 57 -1.58 11.77 15.39
CA ASN A 57 -1.68 11.89 13.92
C ASN A 57 -0.58 11.12 13.17
N LEU A 58 0.30 10.41 13.89
CA LEU A 58 1.39 9.65 13.28
C LEU A 58 0.96 8.19 13.12
N LYS A 59 0.87 7.74 11.87
CA LYS A 59 0.41 6.39 11.56
C LYS A 59 1.42 5.31 11.95
N ASN A 60 0.94 4.18 12.47
CA ASN A 60 1.69 2.94 12.70
C ASN A 60 3.04 3.11 13.45
N GLN A 61 3.13 4.08 14.37
CA GLN A 61 4.38 4.37 15.09
C GLN A 61 4.66 3.42 16.25
N ILE A 62 3.62 2.79 16.80
CA ILE A 62 3.74 1.84 17.91
C ILE A 62 3.29 0.48 17.38
N GLY A 63 4.19 -0.50 17.37
CA GLY A 63 3.87 -1.81 16.80
C GLY A 63 4.95 -2.86 17.02
N VAL A 64 4.63 -4.07 16.58
CA VAL A 64 5.54 -5.23 16.59
C VAL A 64 5.37 -6.03 15.30
N ILE A 65 6.44 -6.73 14.91
CA ILE A 65 6.35 -7.75 13.85
C ILE A 65 6.01 -9.09 14.52
N SER A 66 4.76 -9.52 14.39
CA SER A 66 4.24 -10.79 14.91
C SER A 66 3.40 -11.48 13.85
N ASN A 67 3.75 -12.71 13.49
CA ASN A 67 3.04 -13.44 12.44
C ASN A 67 1.85 -14.22 13.04
N PRO A 68 0.68 -14.22 12.38
CA PRO A 68 -0.42 -15.10 12.76
C PRO A 68 -0.04 -16.57 12.51
N LEU A 69 -0.75 -17.50 13.17
CA LEU A 69 -0.68 -18.93 12.83
C LEU A 69 -1.19 -19.21 11.41
N GLY A 70 -2.09 -18.37 10.91
CA GLY A 70 -2.63 -18.44 9.56
C GLY A 70 -3.52 -17.25 9.23
N VAL A 71 -3.83 -17.13 7.94
CA VAL A 71 -4.80 -16.16 7.41
C VAL A 71 -5.89 -16.95 6.69
N ILE A 72 -7.15 -16.73 7.06
CA ILE A 72 -8.32 -17.39 6.46
C ILE A 72 -9.03 -16.36 5.59
N ILE A 73 -8.88 -16.48 4.27
CA ILE A 73 -9.51 -15.59 3.31
C ILE A 73 -10.79 -16.24 2.79
N ASP A 74 -11.89 -15.51 2.90
CA ASP A 74 -13.18 -15.86 2.32
C ASP A 74 -13.71 -14.65 1.53
N SER A 75 -13.61 -14.72 0.20
CA SER A 75 -14.01 -13.62 -0.69
C SER A 75 -15.50 -13.31 -0.62
N ARG A 76 -16.33 -14.17 -0.03
CA ARG A 76 -17.76 -13.90 0.19
C ARG A 76 -17.99 -12.69 1.09
N PHE A 77 -17.05 -12.32 1.96
CA PHE A 77 -17.14 -11.07 2.72
C PHE A 77 -17.17 -9.82 1.82
N LEU A 78 -16.58 -9.89 0.62
CA LEU A 78 -16.54 -8.78 -0.33
C LEU A 78 -17.92 -8.43 -0.89
N ALA A 79 -18.88 -9.37 -0.87
CA ALA A 79 -20.25 -9.13 -1.33
C ALA A 79 -20.98 -8.02 -0.53
N THR A 80 -20.55 -7.79 0.71
CA THR A 80 -21.10 -6.73 1.59
C THR A 80 -20.18 -5.53 1.74
N LEU A 81 -18.98 -5.56 1.14
CA LEU A 81 -18.00 -4.50 1.26
C LEU A 81 -18.40 -3.31 0.37
N PRO A 82 -18.37 -2.06 0.87
CA PRO A 82 -18.63 -0.89 0.04
C PRO A 82 -17.71 -0.85 -1.19
N ALA A 83 -18.24 -0.48 -2.35
CA ALA A 83 -17.49 -0.50 -3.61
C ALA A 83 -16.20 0.35 -3.55
N GLN A 84 -16.21 1.46 -2.83
CA GLN A 84 -15.01 2.29 -2.62
C GLN A 84 -13.90 1.58 -1.82
N GLU A 85 -14.27 0.75 -0.83
CA GLU A 85 -13.32 -0.05 -0.04
C GLU A 85 -12.77 -1.22 -0.85
N LEU A 86 -13.59 -1.81 -1.73
CA LEU A 86 -13.13 -2.78 -2.72
C LEU A 86 -12.09 -2.13 -3.64
N ARG A 87 -12.40 -0.98 -4.26
CA ARG A 87 -11.44 -0.23 -5.10
C ARG A 87 -10.17 0.16 -4.36
N SER A 88 -10.30 0.61 -3.10
CA SER A 88 -9.16 0.91 -2.23
C SER A 88 -8.21 -0.30 -2.10
N GLY A 89 -8.74 -1.50 -1.86
CA GLY A 89 -7.93 -2.72 -1.81
C GLY A 89 -7.24 -3.08 -3.13
N MET A 90 -7.81 -2.72 -4.28
CA MET A 90 -7.21 -2.98 -5.59
C MET A 90 -5.90 -2.23 -5.81
N ALA A 91 -5.67 -1.10 -5.11
CA ALA A 91 -4.43 -0.34 -5.23
C ALA A 91 -3.20 -1.20 -4.90
N GLU A 92 -3.31 -2.03 -3.86
CA GLU A 92 -2.24 -2.94 -3.47
C GLU A 92 -2.04 -4.08 -4.46
N MET A 93 -3.11 -4.54 -5.10
CA MET A 93 -3.02 -5.52 -6.17
C MET A 93 -2.30 -4.93 -7.40
N PHE A 94 -2.67 -3.72 -7.83
CA PHE A 94 -1.95 -3.03 -8.91
C PHE A 94 -0.46 -2.86 -8.57
N LYS A 95 -0.16 -2.45 -7.33
CA LYS A 95 1.21 -2.34 -6.83
C LYS A 95 1.98 -3.65 -6.97
N HIS A 96 1.40 -4.78 -6.55
CA HIS A 96 2.03 -6.10 -6.66
C HIS A 96 2.39 -6.47 -8.11
N GLY A 97 1.52 -6.15 -9.08
CA GLY A 97 1.82 -6.32 -10.50
C GLY A 97 3.02 -5.46 -10.92
N LEU A 98 2.97 -4.17 -10.61
CA LEU A 98 4.01 -3.21 -11.00
C LEU A 98 5.40 -3.54 -10.44
N ILE A 99 5.48 -4.05 -9.21
CA ILE A 99 6.78 -4.30 -8.55
C ILE A 99 7.30 -5.73 -8.74
N HIS A 100 6.47 -6.69 -9.12
CA HIS A 100 6.89 -8.11 -9.04
C HIS A 100 6.55 -8.96 -10.27
N SER A 101 5.45 -8.72 -10.98
CA SER A 101 5.01 -9.66 -12.01
C SER A 101 4.33 -8.98 -13.18
N VAL A 102 5.00 -9.03 -14.35
CA VAL A 102 4.45 -8.55 -15.63
C VAL A 102 3.16 -9.30 -15.96
N SER A 103 3.13 -10.63 -15.82
CA SER A 103 1.92 -11.40 -16.11
C SER A 103 0.75 -11.04 -15.20
N TYR A 104 1.02 -10.73 -13.93
CA TYR A 104 -0.02 -10.28 -13.00
C TYR A 104 -0.48 -8.86 -13.31
N TRP A 105 0.43 -7.96 -13.67
CA TRP A 105 0.08 -6.62 -14.18
C TRP A 105 -0.83 -6.70 -15.41
N GLU A 106 -0.51 -7.59 -16.36
CA GLU A 106 -1.33 -7.81 -17.57
C GLU A 106 -2.74 -8.32 -17.25
N LYS A 107 -2.90 -9.18 -16.23
CA LYS A 107 -4.25 -9.56 -15.74
C LYS A 107 -4.96 -8.34 -15.12
N MET A 108 -4.28 -7.61 -14.24
CA MET A 108 -4.85 -6.50 -13.49
C MET A 108 -5.29 -5.33 -14.38
N ARG A 109 -4.50 -4.95 -15.40
CA ARG A 109 -4.85 -3.85 -16.30
C ARG A 109 -6.05 -4.15 -17.22
N ASN A 110 -6.40 -5.43 -17.41
CA ASN A 110 -7.50 -5.89 -18.25
C ASN A 110 -8.65 -6.49 -17.42
N LEU A 111 -8.83 -6.01 -16.18
CA LEU A 111 -9.84 -6.52 -15.23
C LEU A 111 -11.28 -6.46 -15.75
N LYS A 112 -11.61 -5.52 -16.65
CA LYS A 112 -12.94 -5.43 -17.27
C LYS A 112 -13.31 -6.67 -18.09
N ASP A 113 -12.32 -7.43 -18.53
CA ASP A 113 -12.49 -8.64 -19.33
C ASP A 113 -12.52 -9.92 -18.45
N LEU A 114 -12.38 -9.78 -17.13
CA LEU A 114 -12.32 -10.88 -16.17
C LEU A 114 -13.66 -11.09 -15.46
N ASP A 115 -13.99 -12.35 -15.18
CA ASP A 115 -15.21 -12.76 -14.51
C ASP A 115 -15.02 -12.78 -12.98
N ILE A 116 -16.11 -12.85 -12.20
CA ILE A 116 -16.04 -12.86 -10.72
C ILE A 116 -15.20 -14.03 -10.20
N SER A 117 -15.18 -15.16 -10.90
CA SER A 117 -14.32 -16.31 -10.57
C SER A 117 -12.82 -16.01 -10.64
N ASP A 118 -12.42 -14.98 -11.39
CA ASP A 118 -11.02 -14.57 -11.52
C ASP A 118 -10.55 -13.75 -10.31
N LEU A 119 -11.48 -13.14 -9.55
CA LEU A 119 -11.14 -12.35 -8.36
C LEU A 119 -10.47 -13.20 -7.28
N ASP A 120 -10.95 -14.43 -7.03
CA ASP A 120 -10.34 -15.35 -6.06
C ASP A 120 -8.91 -15.72 -6.46
N SER A 121 -8.70 -16.00 -7.75
CA SER A 121 -7.36 -16.29 -8.28
C SER A 121 -6.43 -15.08 -8.16
N LEU A 122 -6.94 -13.87 -8.40
CA LEU A 122 -6.15 -12.65 -8.28
C LEU A 122 -5.80 -12.33 -6.83
N ILE A 123 -6.74 -12.49 -5.90
CA ILE A 123 -6.49 -12.36 -4.46
C ILE A 123 -5.41 -13.35 -4.04
N TYR A 124 -5.53 -14.62 -4.46
CA TYR A 124 -4.54 -15.65 -4.17
C TYR A 124 -3.15 -15.28 -4.71
N ASP A 125 -3.06 -14.94 -6.00
CA ASP A 125 -1.80 -14.53 -6.64
C ASP A 125 -1.17 -13.34 -5.90
N SER A 126 -1.97 -12.34 -5.53
CA SER A 126 -1.55 -11.16 -4.75
C SER A 126 -0.96 -11.55 -3.39
N VAL A 127 -1.63 -12.45 -2.66
CA VAL A 127 -1.16 -12.99 -1.37
C VAL A 127 0.14 -13.74 -1.53
N ILE A 128 0.28 -14.56 -2.58
CA ILE A 128 1.51 -15.30 -2.86
C ILE A 128 2.67 -14.35 -3.16
N ILE A 129 2.46 -13.30 -3.96
CA ILE A 129 3.47 -12.27 -4.25
C ILE A 129 3.97 -11.66 -2.94
N LYS A 130 3.06 -11.14 -2.10
CA LYS A 130 3.44 -10.50 -0.83
C LYS A 130 4.13 -11.49 0.12
N ASN A 131 3.58 -12.69 0.27
CA ASN A 131 4.15 -13.72 1.14
C ASN A 131 5.57 -14.11 0.72
N ASN A 132 5.83 -14.24 -0.58
CA ASN A 132 7.17 -14.55 -1.10
C ASN A 132 8.18 -13.44 -0.82
N ILE A 133 7.77 -12.17 -0.95
CA ILE A 133 8.59 -11.01 -0.61
C ILE A 133 8.88 -10.98 0.90
N VAL A 134 7.85 -11.15 1.73
CA VAL A 134 7.98 -11.12 3.20
C VAL A 134 8.84 -12.26 3.72
N LYS A 135 8.70 -13.48 3.18
CA LYS A 135 9.54 -14.63 3.57
C LYS A 135 11.03 -14.38 3.32
N GLN A 136 11.36 -13.68 2.25
CA GLN A 136 12.74 -13.36 1.89
C GLN A 136 13.33 -12.21 2.73
N ASP A 137 12.49 -11.27 3.17
CA ASP A 137 12.91 -10.14 4.01
C ASP A 137 11.87 -9.81 5.10
N PRO A 138 11.82 -10.59 6.20
CA PRO A 138 10.79 -10.43 7.23
C PRO A 138 10.84 -9.08 7.94
N THR A 139 12.00 -8.43 7.99
CA THR A 139 12.23 -7.19 8.76
C THR A 139 12.33 -5.92 7.92
N GLU A 140 12.02 -5.99 6.61
CA GLU A 140 11.97 -4.83 5.71
C GLU A 140 13.29 -4.04 5.58
N LYS A 141 14.42 -4.75 5.46
CA LYS A 141 15.73 -4.11 5.29
C LYS A 141 16.19 -4.02 3.84
N GLY A 142 15.59 -4.80 2.94
CA GLY A 142 15.96 -4.90 1.52
C GLY A 142 14.74 -5.12 0.65
N LEU A 143 14.57 -6.34 0.14
CA LEU A 143 13.53 -6.68 -0.85
C LEU A 143 12.12 -6.25 -0.41
N ARG A 144 11.76 -6.39 0.86
CA ARG A 144 10.41 -6.06 1.34
C ARG A 144 10.11 -4.56 1.24
N LYS A 145 11.13 -3.69 1.16
CA LYS A 145 10.94 -2.27 0.86
C LYS A 145 10.23 -2.06 -0.47
N THR A 146 10.35 -2.96 -1.44
CA THR A 146 9.68 -2.83 -2.77
C THR A 146 8.16 -2.71 -2.66
N LEU A 147 7.55 -3.25 -1.59
CA LEU A 147 6.14 -3.07 -1.27
C LEU A 147 5.76 -1.62 -0.95
N ASN A 148 6.73 -0.72 -0.80
CA ASN A 148 6.50 0.71 -0.57
C ASN A 148 6.48 1.53 -1.87
N PHE A 149 6.41 0.90 -3.06
CA PHE A 149 6.13 1.62 -4.30
C PHE A 149 4.83 2.42 -4.18
N GLY A 150 4.89 3.71 -4.49
CA GLY A 150 3.79 4.66 -4.27
C GLY A 150 3.57 5.11 -2.81
N HIS A 151 3.99 4.35 -1.81
CA HIS A 151 3.67 4.62 -0.39
C HIS A 151 4.36 5.87 0.16
N THR A 152 5.58 6.19 -0.30
CA THR A 152 6.31 7.37 0.18
C THR A 152 5.50 8.66 -0.01
N LEU A 153 4.95 8.89 -1.21
CA LEU A 153 4.07 10.04 -1.48
C LEU A 153 2.64 9.77 -1.05
N GLY A 154 2.15 8.54 -1.22
CA GLY A 154 0.79 8.16 -0.85
C GLY A 154 0.49 8.40 0.63
N HIS A 155 1.39 8.02 1.54
CA HIS A 155 1.20 8.32 2.97
C HIS A 155 1.22 9.81 3.28
N ALA A 156 2.11 10.59 2.64
CA ALA A 156 2.15 12.04 2.85
C ALA A 156 0.85 12.72 2.37
N ILE A 157 0.32 12.27 1.23
CA ILE A 157 -0.99 12.69 0.70
C ILE A 157 -2.09 12.27 1.67
N GLU A 158 -2.13 11.01 2.10
CA GLU A 158 -3.14 10.50 3.03
C GLU A 158 -3.16 11.29 4.34
N SER A 159 -1.99 11.56 4.94
CA SER A 159 -1.85 12.36 6.16
C SER A 159 -2.34 13.80 5.98
N TYR A 160 -2.08 14.40 4.81
CA TYR A 160 -2.59 15.73 4.48
C TYR A 160 -4.13 15.72 4.43
N PHE A 161 -4.73 14.83 3.64
CA PHE A 161 -6.18 14.75 3.48
C PHE A 161 -6.91 14.32 4.78
N LEU A 162 -6.23 13.61 5.68
CA LEU A 162 -6.76 13.28 7.01
C LEU A 162 -6.87 14.51 7.93
N SER A 163 -5.93 15.45 7.82
CA SER A 163 -5.81 16.62 8.70
C SER A 163 -6.38 17.92 8.12
N ALA A 164 -6.60 17.99 6.80
CA ALA A 164 -7.15 19.15 6.12
C ALA A 164 -8.69 19.24 6.28
N PRO A 165 -9.24 20.21 7.02
CA PRO A 165 -10.68 20.26 7.34
C PRO A 165 -11.58 20.58 6.14
N HIS A 166 -11.01 21.09 5.04
CA HIS A 166 -11.71 21.49 3.82
C HIS A 166 -11.64 20.41 2.72
N ARG A 167 -11.03 19.27 3.01
CA ARG A 167 -10.90 18.13 2.10
C ARG A 167 -11.65 16.93 2.63
N GLU A 168 -12.22 16.17 1.71
CA GLU A 168 -12.74 14.84 2.03
C GLU A 168 -11.56 13.90 2.31
N ARG A 169 -11.71 13.02 3.31
CA ARG A 169 -10.67 12.04 3.62
C ARG A 169 -10.53 11.06 2.47
N LEU A 170 -9.30 10.80 2.05
CA LEU A 170 -9.01 9.74 1.10
C LEU A 170 -8.95 8.39 1.80
N LEU A 171 -9.43 7.36 1.12
CA LEU A 171 -9.12 5.99 1.49
C LEU A 171 -7.64 5.71 1.21
N HIS A 172 -7.07 4.76 1.96
CA HIS A 172 -5.66 4.39 1.83
C HIS A 172 -5.28 4.09 0.37
N GLY A 173 -6.03 3.22 -0.30
CA GLY A 173 -5.76 2.83 -1.67
C GLY A 173 -5.86 3.98 -2.68
N GLU A 174 -6.71 4.97 -2.44
CA GLU A 174 -6.81 6.16 -3.29
C GLU A 174 -5.53 7.00 -3.19
N ALA A 175 -5.03 7.21 -1.97
CA ALA A 175 -3.77 7.91 -1.75
C ALA A 175 -2.57 7.14 -2.33
N ILE A 176 -2.54 5.80 -2.17
CA ILE A 176 -1.50 4.95 -2.76
C ILE A 176 -1.56 4.97 -4.29
N ALA A 177 -2.74 4.98 -4.92
CA ALA A 177 -2.89 5.09 -6.37
C ALA A 177 -2.29 6.40 -6.91
N ILE A 178 -2.57 7.53 -6.26
CA ILE A 178 -1.92 8.81 -6.60
C ILE A 178 -0.41 8.69 -6.44
N GLY A 179 0.03 8.13 -5.30
CA GLY A 179 1.44 7.88 -5.03
C GLY A 179 2.14 7.03 -6.11
N MET A 180 1.47 6.02 -6.65
CA MET A 180 1.98 5.17 -7.73
C MET A 180 2.14 5.94 -9.05
N VAL A 181 1.20 6.81 -9.41
CA VAL A 181 1.34 7.66 -10.61
C VAL A 181 2.51 8.62 -10.46
N LEU A 182 2.63 9.27 -9.30
CA LEU A 182 3.78 10.14 -9.01
C LEU A 182 5.09 9.36 -9.05
N ALA A 183 5.16 8.20 -8.39
CA ALA A 183 6.34 7.34 -8.39
C ALA A 183 6.69 6.82 -9.79
N ALA A 184 5.71 6.50 -10.65
CA ALA A 184 5.94 6.16 -12.04
C ALA A 184 6.55 7.33 -12.83
N TYR A 185 6.09 8.57 -12.57
CA TYR A 185 6.70 9.75 -13.19
C TYR A 185 8.15 9.93 -12.76
N LEU A 186 8.43 9.80 -11.45
CA LEU A 186 9.81 9.85 -10.94
C LEU A 186 10.67 8.73 -11.56
N SER A 187 10.09 7.53 -11.71
CA SER A 187 10.74 6.38 -12.34
C SER A 187 11.14 6.68 -13.79
N TYR A 188 10.26 7.34 -14.56
CA TYR A 188 10.55 7.80 -15.92
C TYR A 188 11.70 8.81 -15.92
N ARG A 189 11.69 9.76 -14.98
CA ARG A 189 12.70 10.82 -14.92
C ARG A 189 14.08 10.36 -14.47
N VAL A 190 14.16 9.39 -13.55
CA VAL A 190 15.44 9.06 -12.87
C VAL A 190 15.86 7.59 -12.92
N CYS A 191 14.97 6.66 -13.31
CA CYS A 191 15.26 5.21 -13.33
C CYS A 191 15.17 4.56 -14.71
N GLY A 192 14.78 5.31 -15.75
CA GLY A 192 14.70 4.81 -17.13
C GLY A 192 13.41 4.08 -17.48
N LEU A 193 12.35 4.20 -16.66
CA LEU A 193 11.02 3.72 -17.04
C LEU A 193 10.60 4.38 -18.35
N SER A 194 10.02 3.62 -19.28
CA SER A 194 9.62 4.19 -20.57
C SER A 194 8.45 5.18 -20.40
N ARG A 195 8.37 6.18 -21.29
CA ARG A 195 7.24 7.12 -21.32
C ARG A 195 5.91 6.40 -21.54
N ALA A 196 5.89 5.40 -22.42
CA ALA A 196 4.72 4.59 -22.71
C ALA A 196 4.23 3.84 -21.45
N THR A 197 5.14 3.23 -20.68
CA THR A 197 4.79 2.54 -19.43
C THR A 197 4.28 3.53 -18.37
N LEU A 198 4.87 4.72 -18.25
CA LEU A 198 4.34 5.77 -17.37
C LEU A 198 2.90 6.13 -17.73
N GLU A 199 2.62 6.40 -19.00
CA GLU A 199 1.29 6.78 -19.48
C GLU A 199 0.29 5.64 -19.28
N GLU A 200 0.70 4.39 -19.55
CA GLU A 200 -0.11 3.20 -19.28
C GLU A 200 -0.49 3.09 -17.80
N VAL A 201 0.48 3.20 -16.88
CA VAL A 201 0.22 3.13 -15.43
C VAL A 201 -0.78 4.21 -15.01
N LYS A 202 -0.62 5.44 -15.50
CA LYS A 202 -1.55 6.54 -15.21
C LYS A 202 -2.96 6.22 -15.73
N LEU A 203 -3.09 5.83 -17.00
CA LEU A 203 -4.37 5.56 -17.63
C LEU A 203 -5.11 4.40 -16.95
N VAL A 204 -4.39 3.32 -16.63
CA VAL A 204 -4.96 2.18 -15.91
C VAL A 204 -5.45 2.62 -14.53
N LEU A 205 -4.66 3.35 -13.75
CA LEU A 205 -5.10 3.78 -12.42
C LEU A 205 -6.26 4.79 -12.47
N GLU A 206 -6.29 5.71 -13.44
CA GLU A 206 -7.39 6.66 -13.65
C GLU A 206 -8.71 5.98 -14.05
N GLU A 207 -8.67 4.74 -14.52
CA GLU A 207 -9.87 3.94 -14.80
C GLU A 207 -10.57 3.45 -13.52
N TYR A 208 -9.80 3.14 -12.46
CA TYR A 208 -10.32 2.55 -11.23
C TYR A 208 -10.42 3.54 -10.07
N PHE A 209 -9.62 4.61 -10.07
CA PHE A 209 -9.56 5.55 -8.96
C PHE A 209 -10.09 6.93 -9.37
N PRO A 210 -10.88 7.61 -8.50
CA PRO A 210 -11.36 8.95 -8.80
C PRO A 210 -10.19 9.93 -8.91
N LYS A 211 -10.27 10.84 -9.89
CA LYS A 211 -9.29 11.92 -10.04
C LYS A 211 -9.41 12.91 -8.89
N ILE A 212 -8.33 13.09 -8.14
CA ILE A 212 -8.23 14.09 -7.06
C ILE A 212 -7.26 15.17 -7.49
N ASN A 213 -7.74 16.39 -7.70
CA ASN A 213 -6.86 17.53 -8.01
C ASN A 213 -6.13 18.02 -6.74
N ILE A 214 -4.81 18.14 -6.80
CA ILE A 214 -3.97 18.61 -5.68
C ILE A 214 -3.40 19.99 -6.04
N HIS A 215 -3.81 21.04 -5.33
CA HIS A 215 -3.42 22.42 -5.59
C HIS A 215 -2.03 22.73 -5.04
N ASN A 216 -1.36 23.76 -5.59
CA ASN A 216 0.03 24.12 -5.23
C ASN A 216 0.26 24.36 -3.74
N GLN A 217 -0.72 24.95 -3.05
CA GLN A 217 -0.63 25.17 -1.59
C GLN A 217 -0.59 23.84 -0.83
N GLU A 218 -1.33 22.85 -1.31
CA GLU A 218 -1.44 21.52 -0.70
C GLU A 218 -0.20 20.68 -1.01
N ILE A 219 0.34 20.79 -2.23
CA ILE A 219 1.63 20.17 -2.60
C ILE A 219 2.72 20.60 -1.62
N THR A 220 2.76 21.88 -1.27
CA THR A 220 3.73 22.42 -0.32
C THR A 220 3.60 21.76 1.06
N GLU A 221 2.37 21.61 1.57
CA GLU A 221 2.10 20.95 2.85
C GLU A 221 2.42 19.44 2.83
N ILE A 222 2.08 18.75 1.73
CA ILE A 222 2.38 17.33 1.52
C ILE A 222 3.90 17.11 1.54
N LEU A 223 4.69 17.97 0.87
CA LEU A 223 6.15 17.89 0.88
C LEU A 223 6.73 18.16 2.27
N ASN A 224 6.12 19.03 3.07
CA ASN A 224 6.52 19.24 4.46
C ASN A 224 6.31 17.97 5.29
N LEU A 225 5.13 17.34 5.21
CA LEU A 225 4.84 16.07 5.89
C LEU A 225 5.83 14.97 5.49
N LEU A 226 6.16 14.89 4.20
CA LEU A 226 7.14 13.94 3.66
C LEU A 226 8.53 14.10 4.30
N ARG A 227 8.97 15.34 4.51
CA ARG A 227 10.24 15.64 5.18
C ARG A 227 10.21 15.25 6.66
N PHE A 228 9.09 15.46 7.36
CA PHE A 228 8.96 15.13 8.77
C PHE A 228 9.03 13.61 9.04
N ASP A 229 8.36 12.80 8.22
CA ASP A 229 8.41 11.32 8.33
C ASP A 229 9.86 10.78 8.18
N LYS A 230 10.67 11.45 7.33
CA LYS A 230 12.03 11.00 6.98
C LYS A 230 13.16 11.77 7.67
N LYS A 231 12.89 12.71 8.59
CA LYS A 231 13.94 13.36 9.42
C LYS A 231 14.76 12.34 10.24
N ASN A 232 14.27 11.11 10.38
CA ASN A 232 14.98 9.98 10.99
C ASN A 232 15.98 9.25 10.04
N SER A 233 16.12 9.67 8.77
CA SER A 233 16.97 9.03 7.74
C SER A 233 17.92 10.03 7.06
N HIS A 234 18.73 10.74 7.85
CA HIS A 234 19.78 11.66 7.35
C HIS A 234 19.30 12.77 6.40
N GLY A 235 18.03 13.17 6.49
CA GLY A 235 17.48 14.32 5.77
C GLY A 235 17.18 14.08 4.28
N LYS A 236 17.27 12.84 3.78
CA LYS A 236 16.92 12.51 2.40
C LYS A 236 15.72 11.58 2.32
N VAL A 237 14.83 11.83 1.36
CA VAL A 237 13.66 11.00 1.10
C VAL A 237 14.05 9.90 0.11
N ASN A 238 13.90 8.66 0.56
CA ASN A 238 14.13 7.47 -0.25
C ASN A 238 12.82 6.99 -0.87
N PHE A 239 12.81 6.86 -2.19
CA PHE A 239 11.69 6.35 -2.97
C PHE A 239 11.95 4.92 -3.43
N VAL A 240 10.87 4.18 -3.62
CA VAL A 240 10.85 2.96 -4.43
C VAL A 240 10.33 3.35 -5.80
N LEU A 241 11.12 3.08 -6.83
CA LEU A 241 10.85 3.44 -8.22
C LEU A 241 10.95 2.19 -9.12
N LEU A 242 10.66 2.33 -10.40
CA LEU A 242 10.70 1.25 -11.39
C LEU A 242 11.72 1.54 -12.50
N GLN A 243 12.44 0.52 -12.94
CA GLN A 243 13.16 0.57 -14.22
C GLN A 243 12.25 0.09 -15.35
N THR A 244 11.48 -0.96 -15.09
CA THR A 244 10.39 -1.49 -15.91
C THR A 244 9.35 -2.11 -14.96
N VAL A 245 8.19 -2.53 -15.48
CA VAL A 245 7.26 -3.40 -14.71
C VAL A 245 8.02 -4.62 -14.21
N ALA A 246 7.76 -5.01 -12.97
CA ALA A 246 8.43 -6.09 -12.24
C ALA A 246 9.93 -5.87 -11.91
N THR A 247 10.49 -4.69 -12.21
CA THR A 247 11.91 -4.37 -11.91
C THR A 247 12.01 -3.12 -11.04
N PRO A 248 11.77 -3.23 -9.72
CA PRO A 248 11.81 -2.10 -8.79
C PRO A 248 13.25 -1.76 -8.38
N LYS A 249 13.47 -0.48 -8.08
CA LYS A 249 14.69 0.05 -7.50
C LYS A 249 14.37 0.75 -6.18
N ILE A 250 15.05 0.31 -5.12
CA ILE A 250 14.88 0.83 -3.75
C ILE A 250 15.88 1.95 -3.47
N ASP A 251 15.61 2.73 -2.41
CA ASP A 251 16.49 3.77 -1.88
C ASP A 251 16.90 4.84 -2.92
N CYS A 252 15.98 5.12 -3.85
CA CYS A 252 16.17 6.14 -4.87
C CYS A 252 16.02 7.54 -4.27
N ASN A 253 17.02 8.39 -4.49
CA ASN A 253 16.98 9.80 -4.11
C ASN A 253 16.54 10.63 -5.30
N VAL A 254 15.64 11.58 -5.08
CA VAL A 254 15.09 12.43 -6.14
C VAL A 254 15.08 13.88 -5.67
N GLU A 255 15.55 14.77 -6.55
CA GLU A 255 15.53 16.21 -6.30
C GLU A 255 14.09 16.72 -6.22
N GLU A 256 13.87 17.70 -5.33
CA GLU A 256 12.52 18.19 -5.01
C GLU A 256 11.79 18.79 -6.22
N ASN A 257 12.53 19.46 -7.12
CA ASN A 257 11.96 19.99 -8.36
C ASN A 257 11.36 18.89 -9.25
N VAL A 258 11.96 17.69 -9.28
CA VAL A 258 11.42 16.56 -10.04
C VAL A 258 10.16 15.98 -9.36
N VAL A 259 10.08 16.08 -8.02
CA VAL A 259 8.86 15.74 -7.28
C VAL A 259 7.73 16.72 -7.58
N LEU A 260 8.02 18.02 -7.68
CA LEU A 260 7.05 19.03 -8.10
C LEU A 260 6.55 18.78 -9.53
N ASP A 261 7.46 18.48 -10.47
CA ASP A 261 7.10 18.10 -11.84
C ASP A 261 6.15 16.87 -11.88
N ALA A 262 6.29 15.94 -10.93
CA ALA A 262 5.43 14.77 -10.83
C ALA A 262 3.99 15.16 -10.47
N PHE A 263 3.79 16.09 -9.54
CA PHE A 263 2.46 16.60 -9.20
C PHE A 263 1.83 17.36 -10.38
N GLU A 264 2.62 18.15 -11.12
CA GLU A 264 2.12 18.79 -12.35
C GLU A 264 1.68 17.76 -13.38
N TYR A 265 2.47 16.71 -13.60
CA TYR A 265 2.10 15.62 -14.50
C TYR A 265 0.84 14.87 -14.05
N TYR A 266 0.71 14.63 -12.74
CA TYR A 266 -0.45 13.98 -12.18
C TYR A 266 -1.71 14.83 -12.34
N ASN A 267 -1.66 16.16 -12.17
CA ASN A 267 -2.83 17.03 -12.31
C ASN A 267 -3.30 17.25 -13.76
N ARG A 268 -2.41 17.06 -14.75
CA ARG A 268 -2.78 17.04 -16.17
C ARG A 268 -3.66 15.83 -16.50
#